data_AF-W6QQR0-F1
#
_entry.id   AF-W6QQR0-F1
#
_cell.length_a   1.000
_cell.length_b   1.000
_cell.length_c   1.000
_cell.angle_alpha   90.00
_cell.angle_beta   90.00
_cell.angle_gamma   90.00
#
_symmetry.space_group_name_H-M   'P 1'
#
loop_
_entity.id
_entity.type
_entity.pdbx_description
1 polymer ?
#
loop_
_entity_poly.entity_id
_entity_poly.type
_entity_poly.pdbx_seq_one_letter_code
_entity_poly.pdbx_strand_id
1 'polypeptide(L)'
;MQSTSPEESVFGPPPQTLDMQYSLFKEMNMSAQSRIGASDWGHSYPAIFQLDLEIPAFFIPYRWWEDEATTVFWAFDIQEIKRVIQFGLFCDPNFPRSSLCTRNVDTIETFLSALSEPYESQLLGSLSHIQRVEEILRRSSISPFQEMPWSWLPPQSSPTLDARAIAAAIEAESHFQFRQIPFEEFVRAALGYNAVFVEWFLQQHAALYIMLQDHLGVYPEDIPLYTEVEKYLRSGSPFAHRALVKCLLAVRPGANHDLPQPNTAGFEFIAGPIQALFKDQPGRLTAMLKMLTVLTIRYRRQYIHTPIMDWQTPFDTSLPFLDDCLQSTSPKDLADSMRGLDEHQFAELTQQSLITEDFIVEQLKVQWRELSVSVWECCAALPDLIPYLQECTQFLLATRDYHSFTAIIKGLHIYTILTSRPGNIQGNPITLEALIPREIVSLMSPADNFAVYRQHYQNFPGIPWLVPHLRDHKENGEAVLQPVFHYLQST
;
A
#
# COMPACT_ATOMS: atom_id res chain seq x y z
N MET A 1 -1.20 76.35 -36.25
CA MET A 1 0.04 76.27 -37.05
C MET A 1 0.30 74.81 -37.33
N GLN A 2 0.24 74.44 -38.62
CA GLN A 2 0.85 73.30 -39.34
C GLN A 2 0.70 71.88 -38.74
N SER A 3 -0.12 71.00 -39.38
CA SER A 3 0.23 70.07 -40.50
C SER A 3 0.78 68.76 -39.93
N THR A 4 0.40 67.51 -40.25
CA THR A 4 -0.17 66.81 -41.43
C THR A 4 -0.57 65.39 -40.92
N SER A 5 -1.79 64.86 -41.11
CA SER A 5 -2.24 63.91 -42.18
C SER A 5 -1.50 62.56 -42.28
N PRO A 6 -2.08 61.44 -42.81
CA PRO A 6 -3.51 61.07 -43.00
C PRO A 6 -3.87 59.56 -42.80
N GLU A 7 -5.19 59.31 -42.81
CA GLU A 7 -6.01 58.21 -43.38
C GLU A 7 -5.50 56.76 -43.62
N GLU A 8 -6.32 55.85 -43.10
CA GLU A 8 -6.91 54.63 -43.68
C GLU A 8 -6.08 53.62 -44.50
N SER A 9 -6.06 52.37 -44.03
CA SER A 9 -6.02 51.17 -44.87
C SER A 9 -6.68 49.98 -44.16
N VAL A 10 -7.75 49.50 -44.78
CA VAL A 10 -8.50 48.26 -44.53
C VAL A 10 -7.59 47.03 -44.45
N PHE A 11 -7.76 46.19 -43.43
CA PHE A 11 -7.43 44.76 -43.49
C PHE A 11 -8.44 43.95 -42.66
N GLY A 12 -9.00 42.91 -43.30
CA GLY A 12 -10.08 42.06 -42.81
C GLY A 12 -9.72 41.14 -41.64
N PRO A 13 -10.65 40.27 -41.21
CA PRO A 13 -10.46 39.45 -40.00
C PRO A 13 -9.47 38.31 -40.28
N PRO A 14 -8.57 37.98 -39.33
CA PRO A 14 -7.86 36.71 -39.38
C PRO A 14 -8.73 35.56 -38.82
N PRO A 15 -8.43 34.32 -39.21
CA PRO A 15 -9.37 33.21 -39.22
C PRO A 15 -9.52 32.51 -37.86
N GLN A 16 -10.75 32.03 -37.62
CA GLN A 16 -11.09 31.03 -36.61
C GLN A 16 -10.40 29.70 -36.96
N THR A 17 -9.15 29.50 -36.53
CA THR A 17 -8.42 28.24 -36.78
C THR A 17 -7.64 27.71 -35.57
N LEU A 18 -7.96 28.12 -34.35
CA LEU A 18 -7.27 27.62 -33.14
C LEU A 18 -8.12 26.75 -32.21
N ASP A 19 -9.45 26.74 -32.32
CA ASP A 19 -10.32 25.90 -31.46
C ASP A 19 -10.59 24.49 -31.99
N MET A 20 -10.30 24.22 -33.27
CA MET A 20 -10.55 22.90 -33.88
C MET A 20 -9.34 21.95 -33.79
N GLN A 21 -8.12 22.47 -33.58
CA GLN A 21 -6.91 21.66 -33.48
C GLN A 21 -6.66 21.09 -32.07
N TYR A 22 -7.17 21.71 -31.02
CA TYR A 22 -7.06 21.18 -29.65
C TYR A 22 -8.07 20.07 -29.33
N SER A 23 -9.22 20.03 -30.02
CA SER A 23 -10.19 18.93 -29.90
C SER A 23 -9.76 17.70 -30.70
N LEU A 24 -9.19 17.88 -31.90
CA LEU A 24 -8.68 16.78 -32.74
C LEU A 24 -7.44 16.08 -32.13
N PHE A 25 -6.58 16.79 -31.40
CA PHE A 25 -5.43 16.17 -30.70
C PHE A 25 -5.81 15.42 -29.42
N LYS A 26 -7.01 15.64 -28.87
CA LYS A 26 -7.52 14.93 -27.69
C LYS A 26 -8.36 13.70 -28.06
N GLU A 27 -9.08 13.76 -29.18
CA GLU A 27 -9.79 12.60 -29.73
C GLU A 27 -8.88 11.60 -30.46
N MET A 28 -7.73 12.02 -30.99
CA MET A 28 -6.72 11.08 -31.54
C MET A 28 -5.90 10.34 -30.46
N ASN A 29 -5.90 10.80 -29.21
CA ASN A 29 -5.19 10.14 -28.10
C ASN A 29 -6.08 9.27 -27.20
N MET A 30 -7.36 9.10 -27.53
CA MET A 30 -8.28 8.19 -26.82
C MET A 30 -8.88 7.08 -27.70
N SER A 31 -8.46 6.97 -28.96
CA SER A 31 -8.77 5.81 -29.82
C SER A 31 -7.54 5.01 -30.26
N ALA A 32 -6.36 5.32 -29.73
CA ALA A 32 -5.19 4.44 -29.82
C ALA A 32 -5.28 3.31 -28.78
N GLN A 33 -6.38 2.56 -28.83
CA GLN A 33 -6.37 1.14 -28.50
C GLN A 33 -5.42 0.44 -29.48
N SER A 34 -4.14 0.48 -29.15
CA SER A 34 -3.22 -0.58 -29.51
C SER A 34 -3.68 -1.80 -28.67
N ARG A 35 -4.61 -2.65 -29.14
CA ARG A 35 -4.25 -3.80 -29.98
C ARG A 35 -2.77 -3.77 -30.26
N ILE A 36 -2.00 -4.57 -29.52
CA ILE A 36 -0.68 -5.01 -29.97
C ILE A 36 -0.85 -5.34 -31.44
N GLY A 37 -0.43 -4.39 -32.27
CA GLY A 37 -0.47 -4.50 -33.70
C GLY A 37 0.40 -5.69 -33.99
N ALA A 38 -0.14 -6.58 -34.80
CA ALA A 38 0.60 -7.62 -35.49
C ALA A 38 2.07 -7.20 -35.60
N SER A 39 2.95 -8.02 -35.02
CA SER A 39 4.31 -8.08 -35.55
C SER A 39 4.18 -8.23 -37.07
N ASP A 40 5.15 -7.72 -37.81
CA ASP A 40 5.25 -7.80 -39.29
C ASP A 40 5.20 -9.24 -39.88
N TRP A 41 4.81 -10.22 -39.07
CA TRP A 41 4.63 -11.63 -39.36
C TRP A 41 3.17 -12.10 -39.24
N GLY A 42 2.14 -11.25 -39.40
CA GLY A 42 0.77 -11.71 -39.69
C GLY A 42 0.15 -12.75 -38.73
N HIS A 43 0.64 -12.88 -37.49
CA HIS A 43 0.16 -13.83 -36.50
C HIS A 43 -0.63 -13.09 -35.42
N SER A 44 -1.93 -13.38 -35.33
CA SER A 44 -2.79 -12.86 -34.26
C SER A 44 -2.69 -13.82 -33.06
N TYR A 45 -2.01 -13.40 -31.99
CA TYR A 45 -1.97 -14.17 -30.75
C TYR A 45 -3.31 -14.07 -29.99
N PRO A 46 -3.75 -15.14 -29.30
CA PRO A 46 -4.95 -15.09 -28.47
C PRO A 46 -4.73 -14.21 -27.23
N ALA A 47 -5.77 -13.49 -26.81
CA ALA A 47 -5.77 -12.79 -25.54
C ALA A 47 -5.87 -13.81 -24.39
N ILE A 48 -4.73 -14.10 -23.73
CA ILE A 48 -4.66 -15.11 -22.66
C ILE A 48 -5.06 -14.58 -21.28
N PHE A 49 -5.14 -13.25 -21.11
CA PHE A 49 -5.60 -12.57 -19.90
C PHE A 49 -6.65 -11.51 -20.25
N GLN A 50 -7.66 -11.37 -19.40
CA GLN A 50 -8.69 -10.33 -19.48
C GLN A 50 -8.96 -9.82 -18.07
N LEU A 51 -8.94 -8.50 -17.86
CA LEU A 51 -9.06 -7.92 -16.52
C LEU A 51 -10.32 -8.40 -15.78
N ASP A 52 -11.47 -8.44 -16.47
CA ASP A 52 -12.76 -8.88 -15.91
C ASP A 52 -12.79 -10.34 -15.44
N LEU A 53 -11.84 -11.16 -15.88
CA LEU A 53 -11.68 -12.55 -15.44
C LEU A 53 -10.59 -12.71 -14.37
N GLU A 54 -9.68 -11.74 -14.27
CA GLU A 54 -8.56 -11.76 -13.32
C GLU A 54 -8.88 -11.09 -11.99
N ILE A 55 -9.94 -10.27 -11.96
CA ILE A 55 -10.51 -9.69 -10.75
C ILE A 55 -11.82 -10.44 -10.42
N PRO A 56 -12.04 -10.88 -9.16
CA PRO A 56 -13.32 -11.45 -8.75
C PRO A 56 -14.47 -10.50 -9.03
N ALA A 57 -15.59 -11.02 -9.54
CA ALA A 57 -16.72 -10.18 -9.92
C ALA A 57 -17.32 -9.47 -8.69
N PHE A 58 -17.50 -8.15 -8.83
CA PHE A 58 -17.99 -7.29 -7.75
C PHE A 58 -19.28 -6.57 -8.17
N PHE A 59 -20.41 -7.10 -7.72
CA PHE A 59 -21.72 -6.54 -8.02
C PHE A 59 -22.26 -5.80 -6.80
N ILE A 60 -22.26 -4.47 -6.87
CA ILE A 60 -22.96 -3.62 -5.91
C ILE A 60 -23.98 -2.77 -6.68
N PRO A 61 -25.27 -2.75 -6.27
CA PRO A 61 -26.31 -2.03 -6.99
C PRO A 61 -26.15 -0.51 -6.92
N TYR A 62 -25.41 0.01 -5.93
CA TYR A 62 -25.19 1.43 -5.71
C TYR A 62 -23.80 1.69 -5.12
N ARG A 63 -23.00 2.49 -5.81
CA ARG A 63 -21.63 2.89 -5.40
C ARG A 63 -21.68 4.08 -4.45
N TRP A 64 -22.12 3.83 -3.21
CA TRP A 64 -22.31 4.86 -2.18
C TRP A 64 -21.09 5.78 -1.97
N TRP A 65 -19.88 5.25 -2.18
CA TRP A 65 -18.64 6.01 -2.04
C TRP A 65 -18.45 7.10 -3.09
N GLU A 66 -19.09 7.02 -4.27
CA GLU A 66 -19.01 8.09 -5.28
C GLU A 66 -19.78 9.35 -4.82
N ASP A 67 -20.93 9.15 -4.18
CA ASP A 67 -21.74 10.25 -3.63
C ASP A 67 -21.09 10.86 -2.37
N GLU A 68 -20.50 10.02 -1.52
CA GLU A 68 -19.72 10.53 -0.38
C GLU A 68 -18.46 11.26 -0.82
N ALA A 69 -17.77 10.80 -1.87
CA ALA A 69 -16.62 11.51 -2.44
C ALA A 69 -17.02 12.92 -2.89
N THR A 70 -18.22 13.06 -3.48
CA THR A 70 -18.77 14.37 -3.81
C THR A 70 -18.91 15.24 -2.57
N THR A 71 -19.48 14.70 -1.49
CA THR A 71 -19.62 15.43 -0.22
C THR A 71 -18.27 15.86 0.35
N VAL A 72 -17.24 15.01 0.28
CA VAL A 72 -15.87 15.35 0.71
C VAL A 72 -15.28 16.49 -0.12
N PHE A 73 -15.47 16.49 -1.45
CA PHE A 73 -15.04 17.61 -2.29
C PHE A 73 -15.73 18.93 -1.97
N TRP A 74 -16.90 18.91 -1.30
CA TRP A 74 -17.60 20.08 -0.77
C TRP A 74 -17.21 20.44 0.67
N ALA A 75 -16.64 19.50 1.43
CA ALA A 75 -16.05 19.73 2.75
C ALA A 75 -14.76 20.57 2.66
N PHE A 76 -14.27 21.07 3.80
CA PHE A 76 -13.06 21.90 3.89
C PHE A 76 -11.83 21.12 4.42
N ASP A 77 -11.88 19.79 4.43
CA ASP A 77 -10.76 18.97 4.89
C ASP A 77 -9.81 18.61 3.73
N ILE A 78 -8.66 19.26 3.72
CA ILE A 78 -7.59 19.08 2.74
C ILE A 78 -7.10 17.63 2.69
N GLN A 79 -6.97 16.96 3.85
CA GLN A 79 -6.43 15.60 3.91
C GLN A 79 -7.45 14.59 3.41
N GLU A 80 -8.74 14.80 3.66
CA GLU A 80 -9.79 13.97 3.09
C GLU A 80 -9.87 14.13 1.57
N ILE A 81 -9.87 15.37 1.06
CA ILE A 81 -9.90 15.61 -0.39
C ILE A 81 -8.67 15.01 -1.07
N LYS A 82 -7.48 15.14 -0.47
CA LYS A 82 -6.26 14.50 -0.97
C LYS A 82 -6.44 12.99 -1.12
N ARG A 83 -6.97 12.30 -0.10
CA ARG A 83 -7.19 10.84 -0.14
C ARG A 83 -8.23 10.45 -1.20
N VAL A 84 -9.30 11.24 -1.36
CA VAL A 84 -10.30 11.01 -2.43
C VAL A 84 -9.64 11.08 -3.82
N ILE A 85 -8.78 12.08 -4.04
CA ILE A 85 -8.03 12.21 -5.30
C ILE A 85 -7.06 11.03 -5.48
N GLN A 86 -6.33 10.67 -4.42
CA GLN A 86 -5.33 9.60 -4.43
C GLN A 86 -5.90 8.25 -4.86
N PHE A 87 -7.01 7.82 -4.26
CA PHE A 87 -7.65 6.54 -4.59
C PHE A 87 -8.52 6.64 -5.86
N GLY A 88 -9.03 7.82 -6.18
CA GLY A 88 -9.69 8.08 -7.46
C GLY A 88 -11.00 7.34 -7.68
N LEU A 89 -11.77 7.03 -6.63
CA LEU A 89 -12.94 6.15 -6.69
C LEU A 89 -14.17 6.83 -7.32
N PHE A 90 -14.07 7.23 -8.58
CA PHE A 90 -15.11 7.91 -9.36
C PHE A 90 -15.07 7.46 -10.82
N CYS A 91 -16.24 7.44 -11.46
CA CYS A 91 -16.36 7.07 -12.87
C CYS A 91 -15.77 8.12 -13.82
N ASP A 92 -15.99 9.41 -13.53
CA ASP A 92 -15.48 10.52 -14.37
C ASP A 92 -14.10 10.98 -13.90
N PRO A 93 -13.03 10.77 -14.69
CA PRO A 93 -11.68 11.22 -14.32
C PRO A 93 -11.53 12.74 -14.22
N ASN A 94 -12.45 13.53 -14.78
CA ASN A 94 -12.44 14.99 -14.67
C ASN A 94 -13.16 15.52 -13.43
N PHE A 95 -13.85 14.66 -12.67
CA PHE A 95 -14.66 15.07 -11.53
C PHE A 95 -13.88 15.88 -10.47
N PRO A 96 -12.67 15.48 -10.03
CA PRO A 96 -11.88 16.28 -9.10
C PRO A 96 -11.51 17.66 -9.64
N ARG A 97 -11.14 17.73 -10.93
CA ARG A 97 -10.76 18.97 -11.61
C ARG A 97 -11.93 19.94 -11.63
N SER A 98 -13.09 19.47 -12.09
CA SER A 98 -14.31 20.28 -12.14
C SER A 98 -14.70 20.77 -10.73
N SER A 99 -14.68 19.88 -9.74
CA SER A 99 -15.01 20.22 -8.35
C SER A 99 -14.08 21.29 -7.78
N LEU A 100 -12.76 21.11 -7.91
CA LEU A 100 -11.79 22.08 -7.41
C LEU A 100 -11.83 23.42 -8.16
N CYS A 101 -12.08 23.41 -9.47
CA CYS A 101 -12.18 24.66 -10.25
C CYS A 101 -13.33 25.56 -9.78
N THR A 102 -14.41 24.99 -9.24
CA THR A 102 -15.54 25.76 -8.68
C THR A 102 -15.27 26.37 -7.30
N ARG A 103 -14.19 25.97 -6.64
CA ARG A 103 -13.81 26.52 -5.32
C ARG A 103 -13.20 27.92 -5.47
N ASN A 104 -13.32 28.71 -4.41
CA ASN A 104 -12.72 30.04 -4.36
C ASN A 104 -11.19 29.96 -4.35
N VAL A 105 -10.54 31.07 -4.74
CA VAL A 105 -9.09 31.15 -4.86
C VAL A 105 -8.40 30.88 -3.52
N ASP A 106 -8.91 31.44 -2.43
CA ASP A 106 -8.32 31.32 -1.09
C ASP A 106 -8.26 29.85 -0.59
N THR A 107 -9.30 29.05 -0.88
CA THR A 107 -9.34 27.62 -0.53
C THR A 107 -8.30 26.85 -1.33
N ILE A 108 -8.20 27.12 -2.63
CA ILE A 108 -7.21 26.48 -3.51
C ILE A 108 -5.79 26.87 -3.12
N GLU A 109 -5.55 28.12 -2.74
CA GLU A 109 -4.25 28.57 -2.24
C GLU A 109 -3.89 27.86 -0.93
N THR A 110 -4.81 27.81 0.04
CA THR A 110 -4.60 27.11 1.32
C THR A 110 -4.31 25.63 1.11
N PHE A 111 -5.06 24.97 0.22
CA PHE A 111 -4.83 23.57 -0.12
C PHE A 111 -3.45 23.38 -0.75
N LEU A 112 -3.11 24.17 -1.77
CA LEU A 112 -1.81 24.05 -2.43
C LEU A 112 -0.67 24.30 -1.44
N SER A 113 -0.78 25.29 -0.56
CA SER A 113 0.20 25.55 0.51
C SER A 113 0.36 24.36 1.45
N ALA A 114 -0.72 23.67 1.82
CA ALA A 114 -0.66 22.48 2.67
C ALA A 114 0.00 21.26 1.98
N LEU A 115 0.06 21.24 0.66
CA LEU A 115 0.74 20.20 -0.13
C LEU A 115 2.17 20.59 -0.55
N SER A 116 2.64 21.76 -0.17
CA SER A 116 3.88 22.34 -0.69
C SER A 116 4.92 22.52 0.39
N GLU A 117 6.18 22.43 -0.02
CA GLU A 117 7.30 22.71 0.86
C GLU A 117 7.44 24.23 1.08
N PRO A 118 7.94 24.68 2.25
CA PRO A 118 7.99 26.10 2.59
C PRO A 118 8.75 26.97 1.55
N TYR A 119 9.77 26.40 0.90
CA TYR A 119 10.59 27.07 -0.11
C TYR A 119 9.92 27.18 -1.49
N GLU A 120 8.88 26.39 -1.78
CA GLU A 120 8.17 26.41 -3.07
C GLU A 120 7.18 27.57 -3.18
N SER A 121 6.89 28.26 -2.08
CA SER A 121 5.89 29.32 -1.97
C SER A 121 6.05 30.42 -3.04
N GLN A 122 7.29 30.77 -3.40
CA GLN A 122 7.56 31.79 -4.43
C GLN A 122 7.23 31.32 -5.85
N LEU A 123 7.45 30.03 -6.15
CA LEU A 123 7.18 29.44 -7.47
C LEU A 123 5.66 29.33 -7.69
N LEU A 124 4.94 28.88 -6.65
CA LEU A 124 3.52 28.58 -6.69
C LEU A 124 2.62 29.83 -6.65
N GLY A 125 3.12 30.94 -6.11
CA GLY A 125 2.40 32.21 -6.05
C GLY A 125 2.03 32.79 -7.43
N SER A 126 2.82 32.47 -8.47
CA SER A 126 2.63 32.99 -9.84
C SER A 126 1.57 32.26 -10.68
N LEU A 127 1.06 31.14 -10.19
CA LEU A 127 0.15 30.28 -10.95
C LEU A 127 -1.27 30.89 -11.07
N SER A 128 -1.91 30.69 -12.22
CA SER A 128 -3.35 30.95 -12.36
C SER A 128 -4.18 29.94 -11.53
N HIS A 129 -5.46 30.25 -11.29
CA HIS A 129 -6.36 29.36 -10.54
C HIS A 129 -6.37 27.92 -11.06
N ILE A 130 -6.51 27.75 -12.39
CA ILE A 130 -6.51 26.44 -13.03
C ILE A 130 -5.16 25.72 -12.87
N GLN A 131 -4.04 26.43 -12.97
CA GLN A 131 -2.71 25.84 -12.79
C GLN A 131 -2.49 25.37 -11.35
N ARG A 132 -3.02 26.11 -10.36
CA ARG A 132 -3.00 25.65 -8.95
C ARG A 132 -3.82 24.38 -8.77
N VAL A 133 -4.99 24.29 -9.40
CA VAL A 133 -5.81 23.07 -9.39
C VAL A 133 -5.06 21.88 -9.98
N GLU A 134 -4.44 22.02 -11.16
CA GLU A 134 -3.65 20.93 -11.75
C GLU A 134 -2.49 20.50 -10.85
N GLU A 135 -1.84 21.45 -10.16
CA GLU A 135 -0.76 21.12 -9.23
C GLU A 135 -1.26 20.38 -7.99
N ILE A 136 -2.43 20.74 -7.44
CA ILE A 136 -3.09 19.98 -6.37
C ILE A 136 -3.39 18.56 -6.83
N LEU A 137 -3.97 18.40 -8.02
CA LEU A 137 -4.28 17.08 -8.58
C LEU A 137 -3.01 16.25 -8.76
N ARG A 138 -1.95 16.83 -9.33
CA ARG A 138 -0.67 16.15 -9.55
C ARG A 138 -0.01 15.70 -8.24
N ARG A 139 -0.06 16.52 -7.19
CA ARG A 139 0.52 16.21 -5.87
C ARG A 139 -0.32 15.25 -5.03
N SER A 140 -1.61 15.18 -5.31
CA SER A 140 -2.55 14.31 -4.57
C SER A 140 -2.78 12.97 -5.25
N SER A 141 -2.45 12.84 -6.54
CA SER A 141 -2.60 11.58 -7.29
C SER A 141 -1.42 10.64 -7.09
N ILE A 142 -1.60 9.37 -7.42
CA ILE A 142 -0.49 8.42 -7.55
C ILE A 142 0.52 8.89 -8.61
N SER A 143 1.77 8.47 -8.45
CA SER A 143 2.83 8.77 -9.41
C SER A 143 2.44 8.35 -10.82
N PRO A 144 2.81 9.15 -11.84
CA PRO A 144 2.49 8.83 -13.22
C PRO A 144 3.07 7.47 -13.60
N PHE A 145 2.28 6.70 -14.35
CA PHE A 145 2.66 5.38 -14.82
C PHE A 145 3.90 5.45 -15.71
N GLN A 146 4.84 4.54 -15.45
CA GLN A 146 6.03 4.35 -16.28
C GLN A 146 6.04 2.91 -16.78
N GLU A 147 5.85 2.75 -18.09
CA GLU A 147 5.89 1.44 -18.74
C GLU A 147 7.29 0.86 -18.68
N MET A 148 7.44 -0.19 -17.88
CA MET A 148 8.63 -1.04 -17.89
C MET A 148 8.28 -2.36 -18.57
N PRO A 149 8.90 -2.67 -19.73
CA PRO A 149 8.62 -3.90 -20.43
C PRO A 149 9.26 -5.10 -19.73
N TRP A 150 8.71 -6.28 -20.02
CA TRP A 150 9.26 -7.56 -19.60
C TRP A 150 10.69 -7.72 -20.11
N SER A 151 11.63 -7.96 -19.20
CA SER A 151 13.06 -7.96 -19.52
C SER A 151 13.68 -9.35 -19.68
N TRP A 152 13.06 -10.38 -19.08
CA TRP A 152 13.58 -11.75 -19.12
C TRP A 152 13.35 -12.41 -20.48
N LEU A 153 14.37 -13.08 -21.02
CA LEU A 153 14.32 -13.80 -22.29
C LEU A 153 14.64 -15.29 -22.08
N PRO A 154 14.01 -16.20 -22.86
CA PRO A 154 14.38 -17.60 -22.92
C PRO A 154 15.88 -17.80 -23.17
N PRO A 155 16.60 -18.59 -22.35
CA PRO A 155 18.00 -18.87 -22.59
C PRO A 155 18.17 -19.75 -23.84
N GLN A 156 19.33 -19.63 -24.51
CA GLN A 156 19.68 -20.50 -25.63
C GLN A 156 19.78 -21.96 -25.17
N SER A 157 19.28 -22.87 -25.98
CA SER A 157 19.22 -24.31 -25.69
C SER A 157 20.60 -24.86 -25.34
N SER A 158 20.72 -25.41 -24.14
CA SER A 158 21.96 -26.01 -23.64
C SER A 158 21.62 -27.20 -22.72
N PRO A 159 22.39 -28.30 -22.77
CA PRO A 159 22.18 -29.45 -21.90
C PRO A 159 22.41 -29.16 -20.41
N THR A 160 22.97 -28.00 -20.06
CA THR A 160 23.22 -27.58 -18.68
C THR A 160 22.11 -26.69 -18.10
N LEU A 161 21.03 -26.43 -18.84
CA LEU A 161 19.93 -25.59 -18.36
C LEU A 161 19.15 -26.30 -17.24
N ASP A 162 18.96 -25.57 -16.15
CA ASP A 162 18.16 -26.03 -15.00
C ASP A 162 16.76 -25.42 -15.04
N ALA A 163 15.75 -26.29 -15.09
CA ALA A 163 14.34 -25.90 -15.07
C ALA A 163 13.99 -25.03 -13.84
N ARG A 164 14.60 -25.32 -12.68
CA ARG A 164 14.36 -24.55 -11.46
C ARG A 164 14.89 -23.13 -11.57
N ALA A 165 16.09 -22.97 -12.13
CA ALA A 165 16.69 -21.65 -12.34
C ALA A 165 15.87 -20.80 -13.32
N ILE A 166 15.35 -21.41 -14.40
CA ILE A 166 14.46 -20.73 -15.35
C ILE A 166 13.16 -20.30 -14.66
N ALA A 167 12.51 -21.20 -13.92
CA ALA A 167 11.29 -20.88 -13.17
C ALA A 167 11.51 -19.73 -12.18
N ALA A 168 12.62 -19.75 -11.44
CA ALA A 168 12.97 -18.70 -10.49
C ALA A 168 13.23 -17.34 -11.17
N ALA A 169 13.83 -17.33 -12.37
CA ALA A 169 14.06 -16.10 -13.12
C ALA A 169 12.74 -15.50 -13.65
N ILE A 170 11.84 -16.34 -14.18
CA ILE A 170 10.49 -15.92 -14.60
C ILE A 170 9.70 -15.40 -13.39
N GLU A 171 9.78 -16.08 -12.25
CA GLU A 171 9.13 -15.66 -11.00
C GLU A 171 9.63 -14.30 -10.52
N ALA A 172 10.95 -14.09 -10.55
CA ALA A 172 11.57 -12.83 -10.15
C ALA A 172 11.12 -11.68 -11.06
N GLU A 173 11.04 -11.91 -12.37
CA GLU A 173 10.52 -10.91 -13.32
C GLU A 173 9.02 -10.65 -13.10
N SER A 174 8.20 -11.70 -12.88
CA SER A 174 6.77 -11.55 -12.56
C SER A 174 6.57 -10.72 -11.28
N HIS A 175 7.35 -11.00 -10.23
CA HIS A 175 7.33 -10.21 -9.00
C HIS A 175 7.79 -8.78 -9.26
N PHE A 176 8.85 -8.56 -10.05
CA PHE A 176 9.32 -7.22 -10.43
C PHE A 176 8.22 -6.39 -11.10
N GLN A 177 7.46 -6.99 -12.03
CA GLN A 177 6.31 -6.35 -12.67
C GLN A 177 5.19 -6.05 -11.65
N PHE A 178 4.90 -6.98 -10.73
CA PHE A 178 3.90 -6.78 -9.68
C PHE A 178 4.23 -5.59 -8.77
N ARG A 179 5.51 -5.42 -8.42
CA ARG A 179 5.99 -4.32 -7.55
C ARG A 179 5.76 -2.93 -8.14
N GLN A 180 5.50 -2.83 -9.44
CA GLN A 180 5.19 -1.56 -10.10
C GLN A 180 3.76 -1.11 -9.86
N ILE A 181 2.86 -2.01 -9.44
CA ILE A 181 1.45 -1.71 -9.24
C ILE A 181 1.27 -1.05 -7.87
N PRO A 182 0.86 0.22 -7.80
CA PRO A 182 0.53 0.86 -6.54
C PRO A 182 -0.78 0.27 -5.97
N PHE A 183 -0.93 0.31 -4.65
CA PHE A 183 -2.09 -0.29 -3.97
C PHE A 183 -3.41 0.34 -4.43
N GLU A 184 -3.40 1.64 -4.69
CA GLU A 184 -4.54 2.41 -5.18
C GLU A 184 -5.12 1.83 -6.48
N GLU A 185 -4.28 1.33 -7.38
CA GLU A 185 -4.71 0.71 -8.63
C GLU A 185 -5.40 -0.65 -8.39
N PHE A 186 -4.96 -1.41 -7.38
CA PHE A 186 -5.69 -2.59 -6.95
C PHE A 186 -7.04 -2.27 -6.34
N VAL A 187 -7.15 -1.18 -5.56
CA VAL A 187 -8.45 -0.73 -5.05
C VAL A 187 -9.38 -0.35 -6.20
N ARG A 188 -8.89 0.42 -7.17
CA ARG A 188 -9.64 0.78 -8.38
C ARG A 188 -10.11 -0.45 -9.14
N ALA A 189 -9.21 -1.37 -9.46
CA ALA A 189 -9.52 -2.61 -10.17
C ALA A 189 -10.56 -3.45 -9.41
N ALA A 190 -10.36 -3.64 -8.11
CA ALA A 190 -11.24 -4.43 -7.25
C ALA A 190 -12.69 -3.90 -7.23
N LEU A 191 -12.88 -2.60 -7.37
CA LEU A 191 -14.19 -1.94 -7.41
C LEU A 191 -14.75 -1.76 -8.83
N GLY A 192 -14.06 -2.27 -9.85
CA GLY A 192 -14.49 -2.24 -11.25
C GLY A 192 -14.25 -0.89 -11.94
N TYR A 193 -13.23 -0.14 -11.53
CA TYR A 193 -12.71 1.01 -12.27
C TYR A 193 -11.56 0.59 -13.18
N ASN A 194 -11.29 1.41 -14.20
CA ASN A 194 -10.08 1.25 -15.02
C ASN A 194 -8.82 1.40 -14.13
N ALA A 195 -7.91 0.44 -14.27
CA ALA A 195 -6.65 0.35 -13.56
C ALA A 195 -5.50 0.00 -14.53
N VAL A 196 -4.89 1.03 -15.11
CA VAL A 196 -3.87 0.92 -16.16
C VAL A 196 -2.66 0.09 -15.71
N PHE A 197 -2.25 0.20 -14.45
CA PHE A 197 -1.08 -0.56 -13.95
C PHE A 197 -1.37 -2.07 -13.90
N VAL A 198 -2.59 -2.44 -13.53
CA VAL A 198 -3.03 -3.85 -13.48
C VAL A 198 -3.16 -4.41 -14.90
N GLU A 199 -3.73 -3.63 -15.82
CA GLU A 199 -3.80 -3.99 -17.24
C GLU A 199 -2.41 -4.20 -17.85
N TRP A 200 -1.47 -3.29 -17.58
CA TRP A 200 -0.08 -3.42 -18.04
C TRP A 200 0.58 -4.70 -17.52
N PHE A 201 0.41 -5.01 -16.24
CA PHE A 201 0.94 -6.25 -15.67
C PHE A 201 0.43 -7.50 -16.39
N LEU A 202 -0.86 -7.54 -16.74
CA LEU A 202 -1.43 -8.65 -17.51
C LEU A 202 -0.86 -8.69 -18.94
N GLN A 203 -0.64 -7.52 -19.57
CA GLN A 203 0.02 -7.43 -20.87
C GLN A 203 1.47 -7.96 -20.83
N GLN A 204 2.21 -7.74 -19.74
CA GLN A 204 3.56 -8.28 -19.60
C GLN A 204 3.57 -9.81 -19.54
N HIS A 205 2.57 -10.43 -18.92
CA HIS A 205 2.44 -11.89 -18.93
C HIS A 205 1.95 -12.43 -20.27
N ALA A 206 1.19 -11.63 -21.04
CA ALA A 206 0.89 -11.95 -22.44
C ALA A 206 2.15 -11.86 -23.32
N ALA A 207 3.04 -10.90 -23.08
CA ALA A 207 4.34 -10.81 -23.76
C ALA A 207 5.20 -12.05 -23.45
N LEU A 208 5.26 -12.49 -22.18
CA LEU A 208 5.93 -13.74 -21.81
C LEU A 208 5.43 -14.94 -22.62
N TYR A 209 4.10 -15.08 -22.78
CA TYR A 209 3.51 -16.13 -23.60
C TYR A 209 4.00 -16.08 -25.06
N ILE A 210 4.00 -14.88 -25.68
CA ILE A 210 4.47 -14.69 -27.06
C ILE A 210 5.94 -15.10 -27.19
N MET A 211 6.80 -14.60 -26.28
CA MET A 211 8.23 -14.92 -26.29
C MET A 211 8.50 -16.42 -26.14
N LEU A 212 7.77 -17.09 -25.25
CA LEU A 212 7.90 -18.55 -25.07
C LEU A 212 7.36 -19.32 -26.28
N GLN A 213 6.27 -18.85 -26.89
CA GLN A 213 5.68 -19.51 -28.05
C GLN A 213 6.63 -19.43 -29.26
N ASP A 214 7.22 -18.26 -29.49
CA ASP A 214 8.20 -18.06 -30.55
C ASP A 214 9.45 -18.91 -30.29
N HIS A 215 9.97 -18.93 -29.05
CA HIS A 215 11.11 -19.77 -28.65
C HIS A 215 10.85 -21.26 -28.89
N LEU A 216 9.72 -21.79 -28.38
CA LEU A 216 9.39 -23.22 -28.51
C LEU A 216 8.98 -23.61 -29.93
N GLY A 217 8.53 -22.65 -30.75
CA GLY A 217 8.31 -22.85 -32.18
C GLY A 217 9.63 -23.04 -32.95
N VAL A 218 10.69 -22.34 -32.55
CA VAL A 218 12.03 -22.46 -33.14
C VAL A 218 12.83 -23.63 -32.57
N TYR A 219 12.67 -23.92 -31.26
CA TYR A 219 13.40 -24.96 -30.53
C TYR A 219 12.46 -25.99 -29.88
N PRO A 220 11.80 -26.89 -30.65
CA PRO A 220 10.89 -27.89 -30.11
C PRO A 220 11.53 -28.89 -29.11
N GLU A 221 12.85 -29.05 -29.16
CA GLU A 221 13.64 -29.87 -28.24
C GLU A 221 13.61 -29.35 -26.80
N ASP A 222 13.33 -28.06 -26.59
CA ASP A 222 13.27 -27.44 -25.26
C ASP A 222 11.91 -27.68 -24.57
N ILE A 223 10.89 -28.17 -25.29
CA ILE A 223 9.55 -28.31 -24.71
C ILE A 223 9.55 -29.24 -23.46
N PRO A 224 10.28 -30.38 -23.39
CA PRO A 224 10.41 -31.16 -22.16
C PRO A 224 11.00 -30.35 -20.99
N LEU A 225 12.01 -29.50 -21.23
CA LEU A 225 12.58 -28.63 -20.21
C LEU A 225 11.52 -27.66 -19.67
N TYR A 226 10.78 -26.99 -20.55
CA TYR A 226 9.72 -26.07 -20.15
C TYR A 226 8.49 -26.77 -19.54
N THR A 227 8.30 -28.06 -19.80
CA THR A 227 7.32 -28.89 -19.08
C THR A 227 7.76 -29.10 -17.62
N GLU A 228 9.06 -29.21 -17.33
CA GLU A 228 9.56 -29.24 -15.96
C GLU A 228 9.55 -27.85 -15.30
N VAL A 229 9.83 -26.77 -16.04
CA VAL A 229 9.71 -25.37 -15.56
C VAL A 229 8.29 -25.11 -15.05
N GLU A 230 7.27 -25.55 -15.78
CA GLU A 230 5.87 -25.41 -15.41
C GLU A 230 5.57 -25.96 -14.02
N LYS A 231 6.13 -27.12 -13.65
CA LYS A 231 5.91 -27.74 -12.33
C LYS A 231 6.43 -26.87 -11.21
N TYR A 232 7.55 -26.19 -11.40
CA TYR A 232 8.11 -25.26 -10.42
C TYR A 232 7.29 -23.96 -10.32
N LEU A 233 6.70 -23.51 -11.44
CA LEU A 233 5.84 -22.33 -11.46
C LEU A 233 4.44 -22.56 -10.84
N ARG A 234 3.99 -23.81 -10.67
CA ARG A 234 2.69 -24.11 -10.01
C ARG A 234 2.57 -23.53 -8.61
N SER A 235 3.67 -23.50 -7.87
CA SER A 235 3.74 -22.90 -6.52
C SER A 235 4.25 -21.46 -6.53
N GLY A 236 4.57 -20.92 -7.71
CA GLY A 236 5.01 -19.54 -7.92
C GLY A 236 3.88 -18.68 -8.47
N SER A 237 4.21 -17.79 -9.39
CA SER A 237 3.32 -16.81 -9.99
C SER A 237 2.21 -17.49 -10.79
N PRO A 238 0.93 -17.29 -10.41
CA PRO A 238 -0.20 -17.86 -11.14
C PRO A 238 -0.34 -17.26 -12.55
N PHE A 239 0.22 -16.08 -12.79
CA PHE A 239 0.20 -15.42 -14.11
C PHE A 239 1.29 -16.02 -15.02
N ALA A 240 2.52 -16.15 -14.53
CA ALA A 240 3.60 -16.77 -15.29
C ALA A 240 3.32 -18.24 -15.60
N HIS A 241 2.79 -18.97 -14.61
CA HIS A 241 2.35 -20.35 -14.77
C HIS A 241 1.29 -20.49 -15.87
N ARG A 242 0.24 -19.67 -15.85
CA ARG A 242 -0.81 -19.69 -16.89
C ARG A 242 -0.26 -19.34 -18.27
N ALA A 243 0.61 -18.33 -18.37
CA ALA A 243 1.26 -17.97 -19.64
C ALA A 243 2.04 -19.16 -20.23
N LEU A 244 2.84 -19.83 -19.41
CA LEU A 244 3.61 -21.01 -19.84
C LEU A 244 2.70 -22.20 -20.20
N VAL A 245 1.68 -22.50 -19.40
CA VAL A 245 0.72 -23.58 -19.71
C VAL A 245 0.01 -23.34 -21.04
N LYS A 246 -0.46 -22.11 -21.28
CA LYS A 246 -1.10 -21.75 -22.56
C LYS A 246 -0.13 -21.91 -23.73
N CYS A 247 1.15 -21.54 -23.54
CA CYS A 247 2.20 -21.73 -24.54
C CYS A 247 2.40 -23.21 -24.85
N LEU A 248 2.59 -24.06 -23.83
CA LEU A 248 2.80 -25.50 -23.98
C LEU A 248 1.61 -26.19 -24.69
N LEU A 249 0.38 -25.78 -24.38
CA LEU A 249 -0.82 -26.28 -25.05
C LEU A 249 -0.90 -25.85 -26.52
N ALA A 250 -0.45 -24.64 -26.85
CA ALA A 250 -0.45 -24.15 -28.22
C ALA A 250 0.55 -24.90 -29.11
N VAL A 251 1.73 -25.26 -28.58
CA VAL A 251 2.77 -25.99 -29.33
C VAL A 251 2.57 -27.52 -29.32
N ARG A 252 1.72 -28.07 -28.43
CA ARG A 252 1.37 -29.51 -28.37
C ARG A 252 -0.16 -29.75 -28.33
N PRO A 253 -0.88 -29.48 -29.43
CA PRO A 253 -2.31 -29.80 -29.49
C PRO A 253 -2.53 -31.32 -29.43
N GLY A 254 -3.11 -31.82 -28.32
CA GLY A 254 -3.50 -33.23 -28.16
C GLY A 254 -2.67 -34.08 -27.18
N ALA A 255 -1.71 -33.48 -26.45
CA ALA A 255 -1.01 -34.18 -25.38
C ALA A 255 -1.94 -34.34 -24.13
N ASN A 256 -1.99 -35.56 -23.57
CA ASN A 256 -2.83 -35.88 -22.42
C ASN A 256 -2.48 -35.06 -21.17
N HIS A 257 -3.53 -34.66 -20.46
CA HIS A 257 -3.64 -33.54 -19.53
C HIS A 257 -3.01 -33.78 -18.15
N ASP A 258 -1.79 -33.29 -17.95
CA ASP A 258 -1.20 -33.07 -16.61
C ASP A 258 -0.78 -31.60 -16.39
N LEU A 259 -1.41 -30.67 -17.12
CA LEU A 259 -1.20 -29.23 -16.99
C LEU A 259 -2.44 -28.58 -16.32
N PRO A 260 -2.49 -28.53 -14.98
CA PRO A 260 -3.61 -27.89 -14.28
C PRO A 260 -3.64 -26.41 -14.62
N GLN A 261 -4.83 -25.86 -14.90
CA GLN A 261 -5.03 -24.41 -14.97
C GLN A 261 -5.72 -23.98 -13.67
N PRO A 262 -5.21 -22.96 -12.97
CA PRO A 262 -5.95 -22.35 -11.87
C PRO A 262 -7.30 -21.87 -12.39
N ASN A 263 -8.39 -22.31 -11.76
CA ASN A 263 -9.76 -21.89 -12.08
C ASN A 263 -10.17 -20.61 -11.34
N THR A 264 -9.29 -20.05 -10.52
CA THR A 264 -9.52 -18.85 -9.71
C THR A 264 -8.96 -17.61 -10.41
N ALA A 265 -9.55 -16.45 -10.10
CA ALA A 265 -9.09 -15.17 -10.61
C ALA A 265 -7.70 -14.87 -10.05
N GLY A 266 -6.74 -14.47 -10.89
CA GLY A 266 -5.34 -14.35 -10.48
C GLY A 266 -5.09 -13.34 -9.37
N PHE A 267 -5.92 -12.30 -9.26
CA PHE A 267 -5.83 -11.29 -8.22
C PHE A 267 -6.82 -11.50 -7.06
N GLU A 268 -7.46 -12.66 -6.94
CA GLU A 268 -8.43 -12.94 -5.88
C GLU A 268 -7.84 -12.70 -4.47
N PHE A 269 -6.56 -13.06 -4.27
CA PHE A 269 -5.87 -12.89 -3.00
C PHE A 269 -5.82 -11.43 -2.52
N ILE A 270 -5.85 -10.44 -3.40
CA ILE A 270 -5.79 -9.02 -3.04
C ILE A 270 -7.11 -8.29 -3.28
N ALA A 271 -7.77 -8.54 -4.42
CA ALA A 271 -9.01 -7.88 -4.77
C ALA A 271 -10.18 -8.35 -3.91
N GLY A 272 -10.24 -9.64 -3.56
CA GLY A 272 -11.30 -10.20 -2.72
C GLY A 272 -11.39 -9.54 -1.34
N PRO A 273 -10.29 -9.47 -0.57
CA PRO A 273 -10.26 -8.74 0.70
C PRO A 273 -10.63 -7.26 0.59
N ILE A 274 -10.17 -6.56 -0.46
CA ILE A 274 -10.55 -5.15 -0.69
C ILE A 274 -12.06 -5.03 -0.92
N GLN A 275 -12.65 -5.90 -1.74
CA GLN A 275 -14.08 -5.91 -2.00
C GLN A 275 -14.91 -6.16 -0.73
N ALA A 276 -14.42 -7.00 0.19
CA ALA A 276 -15.09 -7.25 1.46
C ALA A 276 -15.23 -5.96 2.30
N LEU A 277 -14.18 -5.14 2.36
CA LEU A 277 -14.22 -3.85 3.08
C LEU A 277 -15.39 -2.95 2.64
N PHE A 278 -15.63 -2.85 1.33
CA PHE A 278 -16.69 -2.00 0.77
C PHE A 278 -18.09 -2.60 0.87
N LYS A 279 -18.20 -3.92 1.04
CA LYS A 279 -19.49 -4.60 1.26
C LYS A 279 -19.96 -4.44 2.70
N ASP A 280 -19.05 -4.54 3.66
CA ASP A 280 -19.41 -4.69 5.07
C ASP A 280 -19.66 -3.35 5.78
N GLN A 281 -19.18 -2.23 5.23
CA GLN A 281 -19.22 -0.92 5.90
C GLN A 281 -19.71 0.23 5.00
N PRO A 282 -21.00 0.27 4.63
CA PRO A 282 -21.56 1.42 3.91
C PRO A 282 -21.61 2.67 4.81
N GLY A 283 -21.39 3.86 4.24
CA GLY A 283 -21.68 5.12 4.96
C GLY A 283 -20.49 5.81 5.65
N ARG A 284 -19.25 5.38 5.42
CA ARG A 284 -18.06 5.84 6.17
C ARG A 284 -16.82 6.05 5.29
N LEU A 285 -16.95 6.76 4.16
CA LEU A 285 -15.85 6.92 3.19
C LEU A 285 -14.58 7.48 3.83
N THR A 286 -14.66 8.51 4.67
CA THR A 286 -13.47 9.06 5.35
C THR A 286 -12.71 7.99 6.13
N ALA A 287 -13.41 7.17 6.91
CA ALA A 287 -12.79 6.09 7.68
C ALA A 287 -12.19 5.04 6.74
N MET A 288 -12.93 4.65 5.69
CA MET A 288 -12.47 3.71 4.68
C MET A 288 -11.19 4.20 3.98
N LEU A 289 -11.12 5.48 3.58
CA LEU A 289 -9.93 6.06 2.96
C LEU A 289 -8.74 6.10 3.91
N LYS A 290 -8.95 6.34 5.21
CA LYS A 290 -7.90 6.20 6.23
C LYS A 290 -7.40 4.75 6.33
N MET A 291 -8.31 3.77 6.38
CA MET A 291 -7.95 2.35 6.36
C MET A 291 -7.14 1.99 5.11
N LEU A 292 -7.61 2.36 3.93
CA LEU A 292 -6.91 2.10 2.67
C LEU A 292 -5.51 2.75 2.66
N THR A 293 -5.35 3.94 3.24
CA THR A 293 -4.03 4.61 3.34
C THR A 293 -3.07 3.80 4.23
N VAL A 294 -3.55 3.22 5.33
CA VAL A 294 -2.76 2.31 6.17
C VAL A 294 -2.45 1.01 5.43
N LEU A 295 -3.41 0.46 4.69
CA LEU A 295 -3.22 -0.72 3.86
C LEU A 295 -2.20 -0.49 2.74
N THR A 296 -2.04 0.72 2.20
CA THR A 296 -0.94 1.04 1.27
C THR A 296 0.43 0.77 1.90
N ILE A 297 0.63 1.10 3.18
CA ILE A 297 1.89 0.84 3.89
C ILE A 297 2.09 -0.67 4.09
N ARG A 298 1.04 -1.38 4.48
CA ARG A 298 1.07 -2.84 4.64
C ARG A 298 1.36 -3.56 3.33
N TYR A 299 0.70 -3.16 2.24
CA TYR A 299 0.91 -3.68 0.89
C TYR A 299 2.38 -3.54 0.47
N ARG A 300 2.98 -2.37 0.70
CA ARG A 300 4.41 -2.15 0.44
C ARG A 300 5.29 -3.10 1.24
N ARG A 301 5.01 -3.27 2.54
CA ARG A 301 5.74 -4.20 3.40
C ARG A 301 5.62 -5.65 2.94
N GLN A 302 4.39 -6.10 2.64
CA GLN A 302 4.08 -7.49 2.36
C GLN A 302 4.51 -7.92 0.96
N TYR A 303 4.40 -7.05 -0.05
CA TYR A 303 4.59 -7.44 -1.45
C TYR A 303 5.69 -6.67 -2.18
N ILE A 304 5.97 -5.42 -1.82
CA ILE A 304 6.98 -4.61 -2.54
C ILE A 304 8.38 -4.82 -1.95
N HIS A 305 8.50 -4.79 -0.63
CA HIS A 305 9.78 -4.86 0.08
C HIS A 305 10.18 -6.29 0.46
N THR A 306 9.33 -7.29 0.19
CA THR A 306 9.67 -8.70 0.41
C THR A 306 10.60 -9.21 -0.70
N PRO A 307 11.59 -10.07 -0.39
CA PRO A 307 12.39 -10.74 -1.42
C PRO A 307 11.61 -11.84 -2.15
N ILE A 308 10.58 -12.42 -1.52
CA ILE A 308 9.81 -13.55 -2.05
C ILE A 308 8.33 -13.18 -2.02
N MET A 309 7.68 -13.31 -3.18
CA MET A 309 6.25 -13.08 -3.33
C MET A 309 5.45 -14.26 -2.81
N ASP A 310 4.36 -13.97 -2.08
CA ASP A 310 3.36 -14.96 -1.71
C ASP A 310 2.04 -14.62 -2.45
N TRP A 311 1.71 -15.45 -3.43
CA TRP A 311 0.51 -15.32 -4.27
C TRP A 311 -0.73 -16.01 -3.69
N GLN A 312 -0.56 -16.79 -2.62
CA GLN A 312 -1.60 -17.70 -2.10
C GLN A 312 -2.26 -17.13 -0.85
N THR A 313 -1.48 -16.44 0.00
CA THR A 313 -2.02 -15.85 1.22
C THR A 313 -2.85 -14.60 0.88
N PRO A 314 -4.14 -14.56 1.26
CA PRO A 314 -4.96 -13.38 1.09
C PRO A 314 -4.35 -12.16 1.77
N PHE A 315 -4.52 -10.99 1.15
CA PHE A 315 -4.09 -9.73 1.72
C PHE A 315 -4.86 -9.43 3.01
N ASP A 316 -4.14 -9.22 4.11
CA ASP A 316 -4.75 -8.97 5.40
C ASP A 316 -5.20 -7.50 5.52
N THR A 317 -6.52 -7.31 5.40
CA THR A 317 -7.17 -6.01 5.55
C THR A 317 -7.57 -5.67 6.99
N SER A 318 -7.27 -6.54 7.96
CA SER A 318 -7.63 -6.35 9.36
C SER A 318 -6.81 -5.23 10.01
N LEU A 319 -7.47 -4.19 10.52
CA LEU A 319 -6.82 -3.03 11.14
C LEU A 319 -7.41 -2.71 12.52
N PRO A 320 -7.42 -3.66 13.48
CA PRO A 320 -8.10 -3.49 14.77
C PRO A 320 -7.62 -2.26 15.53
N PHE A 321 -6.29 -2.03 15.56
CA PHE A 321 -5.73 -0.85 16.22
C PHE A 321 -6.21 0.48 15.61
N LEU A 322 -6.34 0.56 14.27
CA LEU A 322 -6.85 1.76 13.63
C LEU A 322 -8.34 1.93 13.91
N ASP A 323 -9.10 0.84 13.87
CA ASP A 323 -10.53 0.87 14.17
C ASP A 323 -10.76 1.39 15.60
N ASP A 324 -9.99 0.91 16.58
CA ASP A 324 -10.02 1.40 17.96
C ASP A 324 -9.67 2.88 18.03
N CYS A 325 -8.65 3.35 17.29
CA CYS A 325 -8.30 4.77 17.21
C CYS A 325 -9.44 5.62 16.62
N LEU A 326 -10.13 5.12 15.59
CA LEU A 326 -11.20 5.85 14.90
C LEU A 326 -12.53 5.83 15.67
N GLN A 327 -12.74 4.84 16.54
CA GLN A 327 -13.94 4.71 17.37
C GLN A 327 -13.79 5.39 18.74
N SER A 328 -12.56 5.51 19.24
CA SER A 328 -12.28 6.15 20.53
C SER A 328 -12.60 7.65 20.49
N THR A 329 -13.27 8.14 21.55
CA THR A 329 -13.62 9.57 21.68
C THR A 329 -12.47 10.44 22.16
N SER A 330 -11.43 9.85 22.77
CA SER A 330 -10.24 10.54 23.24
C SER A 330 -9.04 9.59 23.37
N PRO A 331 -7.80 10.10 23.43
CA PRO A 331 -6.60 9.30 23.68
C PRO A 331 -6.68 8.48 24.97
N LYS A 332 -7.37 9.02 25.99
CA LYS A 332 -7.61 8.33 27.26
C LYS A 332 -8.54 7.13 27.07
N ASP A 333 -9.63 7.29 26.33
CA ASP A 333 -10.58 6.20 26.08
C ASP A 333 -9.90 5.04 25.34
N LEU A 334 -9.01 5.36 24.39
CA LEU A 334 -8.17 4.35 23.75
C LEU A 334 -7.27 3.64 24.76
N ALA A 335 -6.56 4.40 25.62
CA ALA A 335 -5.67 3.82 26.63
C ALA A 335 -6.43 2.93 27.63
N ASP A 336 -7.63 3.34 28.05
CA ASP A 336 -8.49 2.55 28.94
C ASP A 336 -8.97 1.26 28.26
N SER A 337 -9.31 1.31 26.96
CA SER A 337 -9.68 0.14 26.15
C SER A 337 -8.52 -0.85 26.01
N MET A 338 -7.34 -0.36 25.62
CA MET A 338 -6.12 -1.17 25.47
C MET A 338 -5.74 -1.83 26.80
N ARG A 339 -5.79 -1.06 27.90
CA ARG A 339 -5.53 -1.60 29.23
C ARG A 339 -6.52 -2.68 29.61
N GLY A 340 -7.82 -2.49 29.35
CA GLY A 340 -8.83 -3.51 29.64
C GLY A 340 -8.61 -4.81 28.86
N LEU A 341 -8.16 -4.70 27.61
CA LEU A 341 -7.77 -5.85 26.80
C LEU A 341 -6.52 -6.55 27.38
N ASP A 342 -5.49 -5.78 27.73
CA ASP A 342 -4.26 -6.32 28.30
C ASP A 342 -4.52 -6.95 29.68
N GLU A 343 -5.35 -6.36 30.54
CA GLU A 343 -5.76 -6.95 31.82
C GLU A 343 -6.44 -8.32 31.61
N HIS A 344 -7.31 -8.42 30.62
CA HIS A 344 -7.98 -9.69 30.30
C HIS A 344 -7.00 -10.75 29.81
N GLN A 345 -6.08 -10.40 28.91
CA GLN A 345 -5.09 -11.33 28.37
C GLN A 345 -4.06 -11.77 29.41
N PHE A 346 -3.60 -10.85 30.26
CA PHE A 346 -2.63 -11.14 31.30
C PHE A 346 -3.24 -11.90 32.49
N ALA A 347 -4.56 -11.86 32.69
CA ALA A 347 -5.24 -12.67 33.70
C ALA A 347 -5.11 -14.20 33.44
N GLU A 348 -4.83 -14.61 32.20
CA GLU A 348 -4.62 -16.01 31.84
C GLU A 348 -3.19 -16.51 32.15
N LEU A 349 -2.26 -15.60 32.45
CA LEU A 349 -0.87 -15.97 32.73
C LEU A 349 -0.71 -16.61 34.11
N THR A 350 -0.08 -17.79 34.12
CA THR A 350 0.35 -18.45 35.35
C THR A 350 1.85 -18.27 35.57
N GLN A 351 2.31 -18.48 36.82
CA GLN A 351 3.75 -18.56 37.12
C GLN A 351 4.44 -19.61 36.25
N GLN A 352 3.80 -20.77 36.06
CA GLN A 352 4.34 -21.84 35.22
C GLN A 352 4.48 -21.39 33.77
N SER A 353 3.48 -20.67 33.24
CA SER A 353 3.50 -20.13 31.87
C SER A 353 4.73 -19.27 31.60
N LEU A 354 5.08 -18.39 32.54
CA LEU A 354 6.26 -17.51 32.44
C LEU A 354 7.59 -18.28 32.55
N ILE A 355 7.65 -19.33 33.37
CA ILE A 355 8.86 -20.15 33.53
C ILE A 355 9.10 -21.01 32.29
N THR A 356 8.05 -21.62 31.73
CA THR A 356 8.16 -22.51 30.57
C THR A 356 8.08 -21.79 29.23
N GLU A 357 7.73 -20.50 29.22
CA GLU A 357 7.41 -19.73 28.00
C GLU A 357 6.41 -20.50 27.12
N ASP A 358 5.23 -20.76 27.68
CA ASP A 358 4.19 -21.51 26.99
C ASP A 358 3.52 -20.70 25.85
N PHE A 359 2.49 -21.29 25.26
CA PHE A 359 1.73 -20.69 24.16
C PHE A 359 1.16 -19.30 24.51
N ILE A 360 0.74 -19.05 25.75
CA ILE A 360 0.16 -17.77 26.16
C ILE A 360 1.24 -16.68 26.16
N VAL A 361 2.42 -16.99 26.66
CA VAL A 361 3.57 -16.07 26.63
C VAL A 361 3.97 -15.73 25.20
N GLU A 362 4.03 -16.73 24.31
CA GLU A 362 4.31 -16.47 22.90
C GLU A 362 3.21 -15.65 22.22
N GLN A 363 1.94 -15.90 22.52
CA GLN A 363 0.82 -15.12 22.01
C GLN A 363 0.93 -13.63 22.41
N LEU A 364 1.18 -13.33 23.68
CA LEU A 364 1.36 -11.95 24.15
C LEU A 364 2.55 -11.25 23.46
N LYS A 365 3.66 -11.98 23.22
CA LYS A 365 4.81 -11.44 22.48
C LYS A 365 4.49 -11.16 21.01
N VAL A 366 3.67 -12.00 20.39
CA VAL A 366 3.19 -11.80 19.01
C VAL A 366 2.28 -10.58 18.95
N GLN A 367 1.30 -10.48 19.84
CA GLN A 367 0.37 -9.35 19.93
C GLN A 367 1.10 -8.02 20.15
N TRP A 368 2.07 -7.98 21.07
CA TRP A 368 2.92 -6.80 21.27
C TRP A 368 3.64 -6.35 19.99
N ARG A 369 4.14 -7.32 19.21
CA ARG A 369 4.84 -7.05 17.95
C ARG A 369 3.87 -6.58 16.87
N GLU A 370 2.71 -7.20 16.75
CA GLU A 370 1.66 -6.84 15.81
C GLU A 370 1.12 -5.43 16.10
N LEU A 371 0.91 -5.09 17.36
CA LEU A 371 0.55 -3.74 17.79
C LEU A 371 1.65 -2.73 17.42
N SER A 372 2.91 -3.05 17.71
CA SER A 372 4.05 -2.18 17.36
C SER A 372 4.12 -1.91 15.85
N VAL A 373 3.88 -2.94 15.03
CA VAL A 373 3.83 -2.82 13.57
C VAL A 373 2.62 -2.01 13.13
N SER A 374 1.45 -2.25 13.70
CA SER A 374 0.21 -1.53 13.37
C SER A 374 0.33 -0.03 13.69
N VAL A 375 0.94 0.31 14.82
CA VAL A 375 1.25 1.71 15.20
C VAL A 375 2.16 2.35 14.16
N TRP A 376 3.21 1.66 13.74
CA TRP A 376 4.11 2.15 12.70
C TRP A 376 3.38 2.35 11.35
N GLU A 377 2.58 1.36 10.92
CA GLU A 377 1.79 1.45 9.69
C GLU A 377 0.83 2.65 9.74
N CYS A 378 0.15 2.86 10.87
CA CYS A 378 -0.73 3.99 11.10
C CYS A 378 0.01 5.33 11.06
N CYS A 379 1.14 5.47 11.76
CA CYS A 379 1.89 6.73 11.76
C CYS A 379 2.54 7.05 10.41
N ALA A 380 2.96 6.03 9.66
CA ALA A 380 3.51 6.19 8.32
C ALA A 380 2.45 6.66 7.32
N ALA A 381 1.20 6.17 7.46
CA ALA A 381 0.08 6.52 6.60
C ALA A 381 -0.65 7.80 7.02
N LEU A 382 -0.78 8.02 8.33
CA LEU A 382 -1.60 9.05 8.97
C LEU A 382 -0.77 9.76 10.06
N PRO A 383 0.19 10.63 9.68
CA PRO A 383 1.05 11.33 10.65
C PRO A 383 0.26 12.22 11.63
N ASP A 384 -0.96 12.61 11.27
CA ASP A 384 -1.92 13.33 12.11
C ASP A 384 -2.34 12.54 13.37
N LEU A 385 -2.16 11.22 13.39
CA LEU A 385 -2.40 10.40 14.59
C LEU A 385 -1.28 10.51 15.64
N ILE A 386 -0.10 11.02 15.29
CA ILE A 386 1.05 11.01 16.20
C ILE A 386 0.77 11.77 17.51
N PRO A 387 0.21 13.01 17.51
CA PRO A 387 -0.12 13.72 18.75
C PRO A 387 -1.14 12.97 19.61
N TYR A 388 -2.13 12.35 18.97
CA TYR A 388 -3.14 11.54 19.65
C TYR A 388 -2.50 10.33 20.36
N LEU A 389 -1.57 9.65 19.70
CA LEU A 389 -0.86 8.51 20.27
C LEU A 389 0.13 8.92 21.36
N GLN A 390 0.76 10.09 21.27
CA GLN A 390 1.61 10.63 22.33
C GLN A 390 0.83 10.80 23.62
N GLU A 391 -0.37 11.39 23.56
CA GLU A 391 -1.24 11.54 24.72
C GLU A 391 -1.71 10.18 25.27
N CYS A 392 -2.09 9.24 24.39
CA CYS A 392 -2.42 7.87 24.77
C CYS A 392 -1.29 7.19 25.58
N THR A 393 -0.03 7.34 25.15
CA THR A 393 1.11 6.75 25.87
C THR A 393 1.32 7.34 27.26
N GLN A 394 0.96 8.61 27.48
CA GLN A 394 1.03 9.21 28.82
C GLN A 394 0.00 8.60 29.75
N PHE A 395 -1.21 8.33 29.25
CA PHE A 395 -2.24 7.63 30.01
C PHE A 395 -1.83 6.19 30.31
N LEU A 396 -1.34 5.43 29.33
CA LEU A 396 -0.87 4.05 29.54
C LEU A 396 0.26 3.97 30.58
N LEU A 397 1.21 4.91 30.54
CA LEU A 397 2.27 4.98 31.55
C LEU A 397 1.72 5.31 32.94
N ALA A 398 0.77 6.25 33.03
CA ALA A 398 0.13 6.63 34.30
C ALA A 398 -0.71 5.49 34.89
N THR A 399 -1.34 4.68 34.05
CA THR A 399 -2.08 3.48 34.44
C THR A 399 -1.20 2.23 34.60
N ARG A 400 0.11 2.36 34.34
CA ARG A 400 1.13 1.29 34.46
C ARG A 400 0.85 0.10 33.55
N ASP A 401 0.26 0.35 32.38
CA ASP A 401 0.20 -0.63 31.32
C ASP A 401 1.47 -0.49 30.45
N TYR A 402 2.51 -1.24 30.82
CA TYR A 402 3.77 -1.20 30.09
C TYR A 402 3.74 -2.05 28.82
N HIS A 403 2.79 -2.98 28.68
CA HIS A 403 2.70 -3.85 27.51
C HIS A 403 2.34 -3.02 26.28
N SER A 404 1.16 -2.42 26.27
CA SER A 404 0.69 -1.56 25.18
C SER A 404 1.53 -0.28 25.04
N PHE A 405 1.95 0.32 26.16
CA PHE A 405 2.81 1.50 26.14
C PHE A 405 4.09 1.24 25.33
N THR A 406 4.85 0.20 25.66
CA THR A 406 6.13 -0.07 24.98
C THR A 406 5.95 -0.46 23.52
N ALA A 407 4.81 -1.06 23.15
CA ALA A 407 4.47 -1.35 21.76
C ALA A 407 4.25 -0.07 20.94
N ILE A 408 3.49 0.90 21.47
CA ILE A 408 3.28 2.19 20.79
C ILE A 408 4.61 2.95 20.63
N ILE A 409 5.41 3.04 21.70
CA ILE A 409 6.71 3.71 21.63
C ILE A 409 7.62 3.01 20.61
N LYS A 410 7.60 1.67 20.54
CA LYS A 410 8.36 0.92 19.53
C LYS A 410 7.92 1.26 18.10
N GLY A 411 6.62 1.33 17.85
CA GLY A 411 6.07 1.73 16.55
C GLY A 411 6.48 3.15 16.14
N LEU A 412 6.36 4.12 17.05
CA LEU A 412 6.82 5.50 16.84
C LEU A 412 8.32 5.57 16.57
N HIS A 413 9.12 4.77 17.27
CA HIS A 413 10.56 4.70 17.02
C HIS A 413 10.88 4.17 15.62
N ILE A 414 10.20 3.11 15.17
CA ILE A 414 10.40 2.58 13.80
C ILE A 414 10.04 3.66 12.77
N TYR A 415 8.95 4.40 12.98
CA TYR A 415 8.57 5.53 12.13
C TYR A 415 9.71 6.56 12.04
N THR A 416 10.24 7.03 13.17
CA THR A 416 11.32 8.04 13.19
C THR A 416 12.60 7.60 12.49
N ILE A 417 12.99 6.32 12.62
CA ILE A 417 14.18 5.78 11.94
C ILE A 417 14.00 5.82 10.43
N LEU A 418 12.82 5.45 9.95
CA LEU A 418 12.55 5.34 8.51
C LEU A 418 12.32 6.71 7.86
N THR A 419 11.79 7.69 8.60
CA THR A 419 11.68 9.08 8.11
C THR A 419 12.99 9.84 8.18
N SER A 420 13.90 9.50 9.10
CA SER A 420 15.20 10.18 9.26
C SER A 420 16.29 9.68 8.30
N ARG A 421 15.99 8.73 7.41
CA ARG A 421 16.99 8.14 6.50
C ARG A 421 17.30 9.11 5.34
N PRO A 422 18.59 9.41 5.06
CA PRO A 422 18.98 10.31 3.97
C PRO A 422 18.66 9.66 2.63
N GLY A 423 17.47 9.97 2.11
CA GLY A 423 16.87 9.33 0.95
C GLY A 423 15.37 9.64 0.81
N ASN A 424 14.68 9.93 1.92
CA ASN A 424 13.39 10.62 1.90
C ASN A 424 13.65 12.14 1.87
N ILE A 425 13.45 12.76 0.71
CA ILE A 425 13.75 14.19 0.44
C ILE A 425 12.65 15.11 1.01
N GLN A 426 11.95 14.74 2.08
CA GLN A 426 10.80 15.49 2.57
C GLN A 426 10.84 15.66 4.09
N GLY A 427 11.20 16.88 4.51
CA GLY A 427 11.12 17.33 5.90
C GLY A 427 12.41 17.29 6.72
N ASN A 428 12.49 18.16 7.73
CA ASN A 428 13.51 18.10 8.78
C ASN A 428 13.47 16.70 9.45
N PRO A 429 14.63 16.11 9.81
CA PRO A 429 14.65 14.80 10.46
C PRO A 429 13.87 14.84 11.77
N ILE A 430 12.74 14.13 11.82
CA ILE A 430 11.93 13.98 13.03
C ILE A 430 12.65 12.97 13.93
N THR A 431 13.28 13.44 15.00
CA THR A 431 13.89 12.55 15.99
C THR A 431 12.84 12.02 16.96
N LEU A 432 13.08 10.85 17.56
CA LEU A 432 12.16 10.30 18.56
C LEU A 432 12.01 11.21 19.77
N GLU A 433 13.07 11.92 20.15
CA GLU A 433 13.06 12.91 21.24
C GLU A 433 12.23 14.15 20.90
N ALA A 434 11.97 14.41 19.62
CA ALA A 434 11.03 15.46 19.20
C ALA A 434 9.58 14.99 19.30
N LEU A 435 9.33 13.67 19.25
CA LEU A 435 8.01 13.09 19.37
C LEU A 435 7.66 12.70 20.81
N ILE A 436 8.64 12.39 21.66
CA ILE A 436 8.37 11.78 22.96
C ILE A 436 9.34 12.37 24.00
N PRO A 437 8.86 12.73 25.20
CA PRO A 437 9.74 13.18 26.30
C PRO A 437 10.92 12.23 26.54
N ARG A 438 12.10 12.78 26.80
CA ARG A 438 13.35 12.00 26.95
C ARG A 438 13.26 10.96 28.06
N GLU A 439 12.50 11.27 29.11
CA GLU A 439 12.27 10.40 30.26
C GLU A 439 11.58 9.11 29.81
N ILE A 440 10.61 9.22 28.91
CA ILE A 440 9.87 8.09 28.33
C ILE A 440 10.76 7.29 27.38
N VAL A 441 11.53 7.98 26.53
CA VAL A 441 12.49 7.32 25.62
C VAL A 441 13.53 6.51 26.40
N SER A 442 13.96 7.00 27.57
CA SER A 442 14.95 6.30 28.40
C SER A 442 14.49 4.92 28.88
N LEU A 443 13.18 4.72 29.08
CA LEU A 443 12.60 3.42 29.46
C LEU A 443 12.80 2.37 28.35
N MET A 444 12.87 2.80 27.09
CA MET A 444 13.06 1.92 25.93
C MET A 444 14.52 1.72 25.56
N SER A 445 15.47 2.22 26.36
CA SER A 445 16.90 2.02 26.12
C SER A 445 17.26 0.53 26.14
N PRO A 446 17.86 -0.03 25.07
CA PRO A 446 18.21 -1.45 25.03
C PRO A 446 19.42 -1.80 25.92
N ALA A 447 20.07 -0.81 26.53
CA ALA A 447 21.23 -1.00 27.40
C ALA A 447 20.91 -1.96 28.56
N ASP A 448 21.82 -2.89 28.83
CA ASP A 448 21.76 -3.87 29.92
C ASP A 448 20.38 -4.56 30.04
N ASN A 449 19.85 -4.99 28.88
CA ASN A 449 18.54 -5.64 28.74
C ASN A 449 17.35 -4.75 29.17
N PHE A 450 17.39 -3.44 28.87
CA PHE A 450 16.36 -2.48 29.32
C PHE A 450 16.38 -2.23 30.84
N ALA A 451 17.58 -2.05 31.40
CA ALA A 451 17.76 -1.89 32.85
C ALA A 451 16.94 -0.74 33.45
N VAL A 452 16.81 0.39 32.72
CA VAL A 452 16.03 1.56 33.17
C VAL A 452 14.55 1.19 33.34
N TYR A 453 13.97 0.46 32.39
CA TYR A 453 12.60 -0.06 32.50
C TYR A 453 12.47 -1.04 33.66
N ARG A 454 13.38 -2.02 33.79
CA ARG A 454 13.29 -3.02 34.86
C ARG A 454 13.37 -2.37 36.24
N GLN A 455 14.23 -1.37 36.42
CA GLN A 455 14.31 -0.58 37.65
C GLN A 455 13.05 0.25 37.89
N HIS A 456 12.47 0.85 36.85
CA HIS A 456 11.21 1.58 36.97
C HIS A 456 10.07 0.65 37.41
N TYR A 457 9.94 -0.52 36.78
CA TYR A 457 8.92 -1.51 37.08
C TYR A 457 8.99 -2.03 38.53
N GLN A 458 10.20 -2.22 39.08
CA GLN A 458 10.37 -2.61 40.49
C GLN A 458 9.76 -1.60 41.47
N ASN A 459 9.80 -0.31 41.14
CA ASN A 459 9.22 0.74 41.99
C ASN A 459 7.71 0.93 41.72
N PHE A 460 7.27 0.65 40.50
CA PHE A 460 5.90 0.89 40.03
C PHE A 460 5.39 -0.32 39.24
N PRO A 461 5.01 -1.43 39.90
CA PRO A 461 4.51 -2.60 39.20
C PRO A 461 3.15 -2.33 38.53
N GLY A 462 2.91 -3.03 37.43
CA GLY A 462 1.75 -2.90 36.54
C GLY A 462 1.75 -4.03 35.49
N ILE A 463 1.00 -3.89 34.39
CA ILE A 463 1.01 -4.89 33.31
C ILE A 463 2.40 -4.88 32.65
N PRO A 464 3.15 -5.99 32.68
CA PRO A 464 4.55 -5.96 32.29
C PRO A 464 4.74 -6.02 30.77
N TRP A 465 5.76 -5.32 30.30
CA TRP A 465 6.41 -5.67 29.04
C TRP A 465 7.25 -6.93 29.27
N LEU A 466 6.82 -8.07 28.73
CA LEU A 466 7.41 -9.37 29.07
C LEU A 466 8.84 -9.58 28.57
N VAL A 467 9.22 -8.97 27.44
CA VAL A 467 10.49 -9.28 26.74
C VAL A 467 11.74 -9.08 27.63
N PRO A 468 11.91 -7.96 28.36
CA PRO A 468 13.05 -7.78 29.24
C PRO A 468 13.08 -8.79 30.39
N HIS A 469 11.93 -9.09 31.00
CA HIS A 469 11.81 -9.98 32.15
C HIS A 469 12.12 -11.43 31.78
N LEU A 470 11.63 -11.90 30.63
CA LEU A 470 11.93 -13.25 30.13
C LEU A 470 13.40 -13.40 29.72
N ARG A 471 14.02 -12.36 29.16
CA ARG A 471 15.46 -12.39 28.87
C ARG A 471 16.28 -12.44 30.17
N ASP A 472 15.89 -11.64 31.16
CA ASP A 472 16.56 -11.62 32.47
C ASP A 472 16.42 -12.98 33.18
N HIS A 473 15.25 -13.61 33.07
CA HIS A 473 15.01 -14.96 33.59
C HIS A 473 15.97 -16.00 33.00
N LYS A 474 16.24 -15.95 31.69
CA LYS A 474 17.18 -16.88 31.04
C LYS A 474 18.62 -16.70 31.52
N GLU A 475 19.00 -15.48 31.89
CA GLU A 475 20.36 -15.14 32.29
C GLU A 475 20.59 -15.32 33.81
N ASN A 476 19.60 -14.99 34.63
CA ASN A 476 19.73 -14.84 36.08
C ASN A 476 18.79 -15.74 36.89
N GLY A 477 17.95 -16.55 36.24
CA GLY A 477 17.06 -17.53 36.86
C GLY A 477 15.74 -16.94 37.38
N GLU A 478 14.88 -17.78 37.96
CA GLU A 478 13.48 -17.46 38.31
C GLU A 478 13.32 -16.29 39.29
N ALA A 479 14.31 -16.02 40.13
CA ALA A 479 14.24 -14.98 41.15
C ALA A 479 13.94 -13.58 40.59
N VAL A 480 14.31 -13.31 39.34
CA VAL A 480 14.06 -12.01 38.69
C VAL A 480 12.60 -11.80 38.28
N LEU A 481 11.80 -12.86 38.20
CA LEU A 481 10.36 -12.80 37.87
C LEU A 481 9.47 -12.51 39.08
N GLN A 482 10.01 -12.52 40.30
CA GLN A 482 9.23 -12.29 41.54
C GLN A 482 8.38 -11.01 41.51
N PRO A 483 8.86 -9.85 41.00
CA PRO A 483 8.04 -8.65 40.89
C PRO A 483 6.85 -8.83 39.93
N VAL A 484 7.01 -9.62 38.87
CA VAL A 484 5.94 -9.94 37.91
C VAL A 484 4.93 -10.90 38.56
N PHE A 485 5.40 -11.94 39.25
CA PHE A 485 4.53 -12.87 39.96
C PHE A 485 3.69 -12.19 41.04
N HIS A 486 4.32 -11.31 41.83
CA HIS A 486 3.61 -10.55 42.86
C HIS A 486 2.49 -9.69 42.27
N TYR A 487 2.73 -9.05 41.11
CA TYR A 487 1.70 -8.29 40.42
C TYR A 487 0.54 -9.18 39.98
N LEU A 488 0.83 -10.26 39.24
CA LEU A 488 -0.18 -11.18 38.71
C LEU A 488 -1.03 -11.86 39.81
N GLN A 489 -0.51 -11.99 41.04
CA GLN A 489 -1.24 -12.52 42.19
C GLN A 489 -2.11 -11.47 42.91
N SER A 490 -1.85 -10.18 42.68
CA SER A 490 -2.50 -9.05 43.36
C SER A 490 -3.67 -8.43 42.58
N THR A 491 -3.74 -8.75 41.29
CA THR A 491 -4.84 -8.48 40.36
C THR A 491 -5.74 -9.69 40.27
#